data_AF-A0AB34K6H9-F1
#
_entry.id   AF-A0AB34K6H9-F1
#
_cell.length_a   1.000
_cell.length_b   1.000
_cell.length_c   1.000
_cell.angle_alpha   90.00
_cell.angle_beta   90.00
_cell.angle_gamma   90.00
#
_symmetry.space_group_name_H-M   'P 1'
#
loop_
_entity.id
_entity.type
_entity.pdbx_description
1 polymer ?
#
loop_
_entity_poly.entity_id
_entity_poly.type
_entity_poly.pdbx_seq_one_letter_code
_entity_poly.pdbx_strand_id
1 'polypeptide(L)'
;MSSSFLAIASARALDAGQPVLGGRVVDEAGRNQKQLRCPRCLARVVSGCGELKQREGAVLCVPQREEASTAADGASTAADGAWSWRQQPHEWWWLLQDFNDVDNGGVSPVMNSPFGPVKLVLCCECQFGPFGYQMEGEALVWLCCDLLCQQEGRFARAEDDATLPPGLDAATLQRMLESGMATMQFHVTFSEQRLGMVLADAVKEDPSETKVVVAAFTELEGQLGPAELGGQIKIGDQVTRVDGRSTRGMDYAAVLDLIVGGKRPIVLHFERRGIDGQIPAQRELHQDWVR
;
A
#
# COMPACT_ATOMS: atom_id res chain seq x y z
N MET A 1 -27.69 -33.04 -13.51
CA MET A 1 -26.98 -32.73 -14.77
C MET A 1 -27.67 -31.57 -15.43
N SER A 2 -27.06 -30.38 -15.38
CA SER A 2 -26.97 -29.42 -16.49
C SER A 2 -26.49 -28.08 -15.96
N SER A 3 -25.23 -27.81 -16.27
CA SER A 3 -24.56 -26.52 -16.11
C SER A 3 -25.39 -25.42 -16.77
N SER A 4 -25.60 -24.31 -16.06
CA SER A 4 -25.98 -23.04 -16.69
C SER A 4 -24.76 -22.13 -16.69
N PHE A 5 -24.32 -21.91 -17.92
CA PHE A 5 -23.15 -21.21 -18.39
C PHE A 5 -23.05 -19.77 -17.87
N LEU A 6 -21.82 -19.40 -17.49
CA LEU A 6 -21.31 -18.04 -17.51
C LEU A 6 -21.58 -17.42 -18.88
N ALA A 7 -22.44 -16.40 -18.91
CA ALA A 7 -22.56 -15.52 -20.06
C ALA A 7 -21.30 -14.64 -20.11
N ILE A 8 -20.40 -14.96 -21.05
CA ILE A 8 -19.32 -14.07 -21.46
C ILE A 8 -19.99 -12.87 -22.14
N ALA A 9 -19.99 -11.74 -21.46
CA ALA A 9 -20.49 -10.49 -22.02
C ALA A 9 -19.61 -10.08 -23.22
N SER A 10 -20.28 -9.97 -24.37
CA SER A 10 -19.75 -9.55 -25.65
C SER A 10 -19.06 -8.18 -25.56
N ALA A 11 -17.91 -8.05 -26.23
CA ALA A 11 -17.11 -6.84 -26.34
C ALA A 11 -17.91 -5.70 -27.02
N ARG A 12 -18.63 -4.92 -26.21
CA ARG A 12 -19.02 -3.56 -26.56
C ARG A 12 -17.79 -2.66 -26.43
N ALA A 13 -17.66 -1.70 -27.34
CA ALA A 13 -16.66 -0.64 -27.24
C ALA A 13 -16.69 -0.05 -25.83
N LEU A 14 -15.64 -0.30 -25.05
CA LEU A 14 -15.47 0.18 -23.69
C LEU A 14 -15.41 1.71 -23.74
N ASP A 15 -16.31 2.37 -23.02
CA ASP A 15 -16.19 3.80 -22.76
C ASP A 15 -14.80 4.09 -22.21
N ALA A 16 -14.13 5.10 -22.76
CA ALA A 16 -12.80 5.52 -22.34
C ALA A 16 -12.83 5.90 -20.84
N GLY A 17 -12.43 4.96 -19.98
CA GLY A 17 -12.34 5.17 -18.53
C GLY A 17 -12.98 4.09 -17.65
N GLN A 18 -13.69 3.12 -18.21
CA GLN A 18 -14.17 1.98 -17.41
C GLN A 18 -13.00 1.10 -16.90
N PRO A 19 -13.02 0.67 -15.62
CA PRO A 19 -12.08 -0.30 -15.11
C PRO A 19 -12.14 -1.60 -15.92
N VAL A 20 -10.99 -2.08 -16.39
CA VAL A 20 -10.89 -3.32 -17.18
C VAL A 20 -10.42 -4.47 -16.30
N LEU A 21 -11.26 -5.48 -16.11
CA LEU A 21 -10.89 -6.71 -15.40
C LEU A 21 -9.78 -7.44 -16.18
N GLY A 22 -8.73 -7.92 -15.49
CA GLY A 22 -7.62 -8.60 -16.16
C GLY A 22 -6.68 -7.66 -16.92
N GLY A 23 -6.72 -6.35 -16.61
CA GLY A 23 -5.83 -5.38 -17.23
C GLY A 23 -4.36 -5.67 -16.92
N ARG A 24 -3.51 -5.61 -17.96
CA ARG A 24 -2.08 -5.95 -17.94
C ARG A 24 -1.21 -4.82 -18.52
N VAL A 25 -1.74 -3.60 -18.51
CA VAL A 25 -1.04 -2.45 -19.11
C VAL A 25 0.10 -2.02 -18.18
N VAL A 26 1.30 -1.94 -18.75
CA VAL A 26 2.53 -1.59 -18.03
C VAL A 26 3.15 -0.29 -18.55
N ASP A 27 3.90 0.38 -17.69
CA ASP A 27 4.73 1.53 -18.05
C ASP A 27 6.07 1.08 -18.67
N GLU A 28 6.94 2.05 -18.98
CA GLU A 28 8.28 1.79 -19.54
C GLU A 28 9.18 0.96 -18.60
N ALA A 29 8.89 0.96 -17.30
CA ALA A 29 9.61 0.19 -16.29
C ALA A 29 8.99 -1.20 -16.04
N GLY A 30 7.95 -1.59 -16.79
CA GLY A 30 7.25 -2.87 -16.62
C GLY A 30 6.31 -2.91 -15.40
N ARG A 31 6.00 -1.76 -14.80
CA ARG A 31 5.09 -1.63 -13.65
C ARG A 31 3.68 -1.32 -14.10
N ASN A 32 2.67 -1.60 -13.28
CA ASN A 32 1.28 -1.32 -13.61
C ASN A 32 1.07 0.17 -13.92
N GLN A 33 0.87 0.51 -15.20
CA GLN A 33 0.72 1.89 -15.65
C GLN A 33 -0.53 2.56 -15.05
N LYS A 34 -1.56 1.74 -14.83
CA LYS A 34 -2.84 2.18 -14.27
C LYS A 34 -3.10 1.52 -12.91
N GLN A 35 -3.96 2.16 -12.13
CA GLN A 35 -4.31 1.72 -10.78
C GLN A 35 -5.01 0.36 -10.83
N LEU A 36 -4.59 -0.55 -9.95
CA LEU A 36 -5.29 -1.81 -9.74
C LEU A 36 -6.41 -1.57 -8.72
N ARG A 37 -7.61 -2.08 -9.00
CA ARG A 37 -8.82 -1.83 -8.22
C ARG A 37 -9.56 -3.13 -7.93
N CYS A 38 -10.25 -3.15 -6.80
CA CYS A 38 -11.16 -4.23 -6.43
C CYS A 38 -12.28 -4.31 -7.48
N PRO A 39 -12.58 -5.49 -8.06
CA PRO A 39 -13.63 -5.60 -9.06
C PRO A 39 -15.05 -5.42 -8.50
N ARG A 40 -15.20 -5.47 -7.16
CA ARG A 40 -16.50 -5.36 -6.50
C ARG A 40 -16.85 -3.93 -6.07
N CYS A 41 -15.99 -3.29 -5.28
CA CYS A 41 -16.23 -1.94 -4.76
C CYS A 41 -15.36 -0.86 -5.42
N LEU A 42 -14.52 -1.23 -6.38
CA LEU A 42 -13.58 -0.34 -7.06
C LEU A 42 -12.52 0.31 -6.17
N ALA A 43 -12.43 -0.02 -4.87
CA ALA A 43 -11.36 0.46 -4.00
C ALA A 43 -9.97 0.19 -4.59
N ARG A 44 -9.06 1.16 -4.46
CA ARG A 44 -7.71 1.08 -5.01
C ARG A 44 -6.85 0.07 -4.26
N VAL A 45 -6.30 -0.91 -4.96
CA VAL A 45 -5.48 -1.98 -4.37
C VAL A 45 -3.98 -1.69 -4.54
N VAL A 46 -3.54 -1.19 -5.71
CA VAL A 46 -2.11 -0.94 -5.98
C VAL A 46 -1.95 0.25 -6.93
N SER A 47 -0.92 1.07 -6.68
CA SER A 47 -0.59 2.26 -7.47
C SER A 47 0.85 2.26 -7.99
N GLY A 48 1.05 1.90 -9.27
CA GLY A 48 2.30 2.16 -10.01
C GLY A 48 3.55 1.38 -9.57
N CYS A 49 3.41 0.34 -8.74
CA CYS A 49 4.54 -0.40 -8.18
C CYS A 49 4.54 -1.90 -8.50
N GLY A 50 3.45 -2.46 -9.04
CA GLY A 50 3.35 -3.87 -9.36
C GLY A 50 4.00 -4.25 -10.67
N GLU A 51 4.95 -5.18 -10.63
CA GLU A 51 5.64 -5.69 -11.81
C GLU A 51 4.83 -6.82 -12.45
N LEU A 52 4.62 -6.76 -13.77
CA LEU A 52 3.90 -7.81 -14.48
C LEU A 52 4.78 -9.06 -14.65
N LYS A 53 4.32 -10.21 -14.15
CA LYS A 53 4.99 -11.50 -14.27
C LYS A 53 4.07 -12.55 -14.87
N GLN A 54 4.59 -13.26 -15.86
CA GLN A 54 3.99 -14.50 -16.35
C GLN A 54 4.50 -15.67 -15.51
N ARG A 55 3.59 -16.54 -15.07
CA ARG A 55 3.93 -17.76 -14.33
C ARG A 55 3.13 -18.94 -14.86
N GLU A 56 3.77 -19.72 -15.73
CA GLU A 56 3.17 -20.96 -16.23
C GLU A 56 2.89 -21.92 -15.07
N GLY A 57 1.67 -22.46 -15.03
CA GLY A 57 1.26 -23.40 -14.00
C GLY A 57 1.04 -22.83 -12.59
N ALA A 58 1.13 -21.51 -12.40
CA ALA A 58 0.79 -20.91 -11.12
C ALA A 58 -0.71 -21.02 -10.83
N VAL A 59 -1.02 -21.35 -9.58
CA VAL A 59 -2.40 -21.52 -9.10
C VAL A 59 -2.64 -20.68 -7.86
N LEU A 60 -3.80 -20.02 -7.82
CA LEU A 60 -4.34 -19.45 -6.60
C LEU A 60 -5.15 -20.51 -5.87
N CYS A 61 -4.74 -20.88 -4.66
CA CYS A 61 -5.51 -21.78 -3.79
C CYS A 61 -6.54 -20.97 -3.01
N VAL A 62 -7.82 -21.16 -3.34
CA VAL A 62 -8.95 -20.51 -2.67
C VAL A 62 -9.56 -21.49 -1.66
N PRO A 63 -9.61 -21.16 -0.36
CA PRO A 63 -10.22 -22.02 0.64
C PRO A 63 -11.73 -22.07 0.40
N GLN A 64 -12.29 -23.27 0.47
CA GLN A 64 -13.70 -23.53 0.46
C GLN A 64 -14.06 -24.19 1.77
N ARG A 65 -15.09 -23.64 2.43
CA ARG A 65 -15.68 -24.31 3.58
C ARG A 65 -16.49 -25.48 3.04
N GLU A 66 -16.21 -26.70 3.48
CA GLU A 66 -17.13 -27.80 3.21
C GLU A 66 -18.48 -27.44 3.82
N GLU A 67 -19.51 -27.38 2.98
CA GLU A 67 -20.88 -27.18 3.47
C GLU A 67 -21.17 -28.33 4.44
N ALA A 68 -21.54 -27.98 5.68
CA ALA A 68 -21.96 -28.99 6.64
C ALA A 68 -23.12 -29.74 6.01
N SER A 69 -22.89 -30.99 5.60
CA SER A 69 -23.97 -31.84 5.14
C SER A 69 -24.95 -31.96 6.29
N THR A 70 -26.16 -31.42 6.13
CA THR A 70 -27.23 -31.59 7.09
C THR A 70 -27.63 -33.06 7.11
N ALA A 71 -26.96 -33.86 7.94
CA ALA A 71 -27.45 -35.16 8.33
C ALA A 71 -28.75 -34.95 9.14
N ALA A 72 -29.77 -35.75 8.87
CA ALA A 72 -31.13 -35.60 9.39
C ALA A 72 -31.27 -35.69 10.92
N ASP A 73 -30.21 -36.04 11.64
CA ASP A 73 -30.22 -36.28 13.08
C ASP A 73 -29.45 -35.19 13.83
N GLY A 74 -30.04 -33.99 13.90
CA GLY A 74 -30.01 -33.01 15.01
C GLY A 74 -28.77 -32.73 15.87
N ALA A 75 -27.59 -33.25 15.55
CA ALA A 75 -26.37 -33.15 16.34
C ALA A 75 -25.25 -32.57 15.48
N SER A 76 -25.18 -31.24 15.45
CA SER A 76 -24.04 -30.51 14.88
C SER A 76 -22.84 -30.61 15.82
N THR A 77 -22.05 -31.68 15.70
CA THR A 77 -20.65 -31.63 16.15
C THR A 77 -19.82 -31.01 15.03
N ALA A 78 -19.85 -29.68 14.93
CA ALA A 78 -18.91 -28.94 14.11
C ALA A 78 -17.53 -29.02 14.77
N ALA A 79 -16.86 -30.17 14.65
CA ALA A 79 -15.41 -30.20 14.73
C ALA A 79 -14.86 -29.21 13.71
N ASP A 80 -13.83 -28.44 14.07
CA ASP A 80 -13.14 -27.45 13.24
C ASP A 80 -13.23 -27.82 11.76
N GLY A 81 -14.10 -27.11 11.03
CA GLY A 81 -14.55 -27.51 9.71
C GLY A 81 -13.35 -27.70 8.79
N ALA A 82 -13.19 -28.91 8.25
CA ALA A 82 -12.14 -29.21 7.30
C ALA A 82 -12.26 -28.25 6.12
N TRP A 83 -11.20 -27.47 5.89
CA TRP A 83 -11.10 -26.60 4.73
C TRP A 83 -10.69 -27.43 3.53
N SER A 84 -11.45 -27.33 2.44
CA SER A 84 -11.02 -27.82 1.13
C SER A 84 -10.40 -26.68 0.32
N TRP A 85 -9.53 -27.00 -0.64
CA TRP A 85 -8.83 -25.99 -1.45
C TRP A 85 -9.23 -26.11 -2.91
N ARG A 86 -9.79 -25.05 -3.47
CA ARG A 86 -10.03 -24.93 -4.91
C ARG A 86 -8.83 -24.26 -5.57
N GLN A 87 -8.17 -24.97 -6.48
CA GLN A 87 -7.07 -24.41 -7.26
C GLN A 87 -7.61 -23.66 -8.48
N GLN A 88 -7.19 -22.41 -8.65
CA GLN A 88 -7.55 -21.57 -9.78
C GLN A 88 -6.28 -21.23 -10.57
N PRO A 89 -6.10 -21.77 -11.79
CA PRO A 89 -4.92 -21.47 -12.59
C PRO A 89 -4.99 -20.04 -13.12
N HIS A 90 -3.89 -19.31 -12.95
CA HIS A 90 -3.73 -17.96 -13.47
C HIS A 90 -2.33 -17.80 -14.04
N GLU A 91 -2.27 -17.27 -15.25
CA GLU A 91 -1.01 -17.14 -15.98
C GLU A 91 -0.29 -15.83 -15.65
N TRP A 92 -1.05 -14.75 -15.41
CA TRP A 92 -0.51 -13.40 -15.25
C TRP A 92 -0.72 -12.87 -13.84
N TRP A 93 0.35 -12.35 -13.26
CA TRP A 93 0.40 -11.88 -11.89
C TRP A 93 1.08 -10.51 -11.80
N TRP A 94 0.60 -9.68 -10.88
CA TRP A 94 1.30 -8.51 -10.39
C TRP A 94 2.14 -8.93 -9.19
N LEU A 95 3.45 -8.74 -9.29
CA LEU A 95 4.40 -8.97 -8.20
C LEU A 95 4.68 -7.65 -7.48
N LEU A 96 4.45 -7.63 -6.18
CA LEU A 96 4.85 -6.54 -5.29
C LEU A 96 6.02 -6.99 -4.42
N GLN A 97 6.90 -6.05 -4.08
CA GLN A 97 8.08 -6.34 -3.26
C GLN A 97 7.72 -6.51 -1.79
N ASP A 98 6.69 -5.81 -1.33
CA ASP A 98 6.25 -5.81 0.05
C ASP A 98 4.72 -5.61 0.14
N PHE A 99 4.09 -6.10 1.20
CA PHE A 99 2.65 -5.88 1.42
C PHE A 99 2.30 -4.41 1.64
N ASN A 100 3.23 -3.59 2.12
CA ASN A 100 3.04 -2.14 2.23
C ASN A 100 2.93 -1.44 0.87
N ASP A 101 3.13 -2.14 -0.25
CA ASP A 101 2.84 -1.62 -1.60
C ASP A 101 1.36 -1.80 -1.99
N VAL A 102 0.56 -2.44 -1.13
CA VAL A 102 -0.88 -2.59 -1.28
C VAL A 102 -1.58 -1.43 -0.55
N ASP A 103 -2.35 -0.63 -1.29
CA ASP A 103 -3.05 0.55 -0.78
C ASP A 103 -4.22 0.17 0.15
N ASN A 104 -5.23 -0.54 -0.36
CA ASN A 104 -6.45 -0.93 0.36
C ASN A 104 -6.66 -2.46 0.36
N GLY A 105 -5.62 -3.20 0.76
CA GLY A 105 -5.64 -4.65 0.90
C GLY A 105 -5.59 -5.09 2.35
N GLY A 106 -6.37 -6.12 2.68
CA GLY A 106 -6.22 -6.88 3.90
C GLY A 106 -5.56 -8.23 3.62
N VAL A 107 -4.94 -8.82 4.65
CA VAL A 107 -4.50 -10.21 4.62
C VAL A 107 -5.35 -11.07 5.54
N SER A 108 -5.63 -12.30 5.12
CA SER A 108 -6.19 -13.32 6.01
C SER A 108 -5.17 -13.68 7.11
N PRO A 109 -5.62 -14.35 8.19
CA PRO A 109 -4.73 -15.16 9.01
C PRO A 109 -3.93 -16.14 8.16
N VAL A 110 -2.80 -16.61 8.68
CA VAL A 110 -1.99 -17.64 8.02
C VAL A 110 -2.81 -18.92 7.92
N MET A 111 -2.82 -19.51 6.73
CA MET A 111 -3.49 -20.77 6.44
C MET A 111 -2.55 -21.76 5.78
N ASN A 112 -2.70 -23.04 6.09
CA ASN A 112 -1.89 -24.10 5.51
C ASN A 112 -2.50 -24.53 4.16
N SER A 113 -1.98 -23.96 3.07
CA SER A 113 -2.35 -24.38 1.71
C SER A 113 -1.58 -25.63 1.27
N PRO A 114 -1.98 -26.29 0.17
CA PRO A 114 -1.23 -27.40 -0.40
C PRO A 114 0.23 -27.08 -0.78
N PHE A 115 0.56 -25.79 -0.93
CA PHE A 115 1.90 -25.31 -1.29
C PHE A 115 2.67 -24.72 -0.11
N GLY A 116 2.11 -24.76 1.10
CA GLY A 116 2.70 -24.21 2.32
C GLY A 116 1.82 -23.16 3.00
N PRO A 117 2.30 -22.57 4.11
CA PRO A 117 1.59 -21.53 4.84
C PRO A 117 1.51 -20.24 4.01
N VAL A 118 0.30 -19.71 3.87
CA VAL A 118 0.00 -18.52 3.06
C VAL A 118 -0.95 -17.57 3.77
N LYS A 119 -0.83 -16.29 3.45
CA LYS A 119 -1.83 -15.25 3.73
C LYS A 119 -2.51 -14.88 2.43
N LEU A 120 -3.84 -14.81 2.42
CA LEU A 120 -4.60 -14.43 1.25
C LEU A 120 -4.89 -12.93 1.25
N VAL A 121 -4.77 -12.31 0.08
CA VAL A 121 -5.05 -10.88 -0.09
C VAL A 121 -6.52 -10.67 -0.45
N LEU A 122 -7.18 -9.81 0.32
CA LEU A 122 -8.58 -9.44 0.24
C LEU A 122 -8.71 -7.91 0.14
N CYS A 123 -9.84 -7.41 -0.33
CA CYS A 123 -10.12 -5.98 -0.29
C CYS A 123 -10.51 -5.56 1.13
N CYS A 124 -9.88 -4.54 1.71
CA CYS A 124 -10.24 -4.11 3.07
C CYS A 124 -11.64 -3.51 3.15
N GLU A 125 -12.09 -2.81 2.10
CA GLU A 125 -13.39 -2.13 2.08
C GLU A 125 -14.57 -3.11 2.05
N CYS A 126 -14.56 -4.07 1.13
CA CYS A 126 -15.71 -4.95 0.91
C CYS A 126 -15.45 -6.43 1.22
N GLN A 127 -14.26 -6.76 1.72
CA GLN A 127 -13.82 -8.12 2.05
C GLN A 127 -13.91 -9.10 0.87
N PHE A 128 -13.96 -8.58 -0.36
CA PHE A 128 -13.97 -9.40 -1.57
C PHE A 128 -12.58 -9.95 -1.87
N GLY A 129 -12.53 -11.23 -2.24
CA GLY A 129 -11.34 -11.93 -2.66
C GLY A 129 -11.48 -13.44 -2.41
N PRO A 130 -10.37 -14.19 -2.38
CA PRO A 130 -9.00 -13.72 -2.56
C PRO A 130 -8.70 -13.35 -4.01
N PHE A 131 -7.86 -12.32 -4.20
CA PHE A 131 -7.30 -11.98 -5.52
C PHE A 131 -5.77 -12.13 -5.55
N GLY A 132 -5.16 -12.63 -4.47
CA GLY A 132 -3.72 -12.81 -4.38
C GLY A 132 -3.31 -13.53 -3.11
N TYR A 133 -2.01 -13.72 -2.94
CA TYR A 133 -1.43 -14.36 -1.76
C TYR A 133 -0.02 -13.85 -1.46
N GLN A 134 0.41 -14.07 -0.22
CA GLN A 134 1.77 -13.91 0.27
C GLN A 134 2.17 -15.20 1.00
N MET A 135 3.32 -15.78 0.66
CA MET A 135 3.87 -16.94 1.39
C MET A 135 4.36 -16.48 2.77
N GLU A 136 4.15 -17.29 3.81
CA GLU A 136 4.69 -16.96 5.12
C GLU A 136 6.22 -16.97 5.11
N GLY A 137 6.83 -15.89 5.62
CA GLY A 137 8.28 -15.69 5.61
C GLY A 137 8.82 -14.95 4.37
N GLU A 138 7.99 -14.70 3.35
CA GLU A 138 8.37 -13.92 2.17
C GLU A 138 7.77 -12.52 2.21
N ALA A 139 8.55 -11.51 1.80
CA ALA A 139 8.05 -10.15 1.64
C ALA A 139 7.15 -9.99 0.40
N LEU A 140 7.39 -10.83 -0.63
CA LEU A 140 6.74 -10.73 -1.92
C LEU A 140 5.24 -11.02 -1.86
N VAL A 141 4.48 -10.19 -2.56
CA VAL A 141 3.03 -10.35 -2.68
C VAL A 141 2.65 -10.58 -4.13
N TRP A 142 1.86 -11.63 -4.37
CA TRP A 142 1.40 -12.02 -5.69
C TRP A 142 -0.09 -11.71 -5.83
N LEU A 143 -0.44 -10.81 -6.75
CA LEU A 143 -1.83 -10.51 -7.07
C LEU A 143 -2.18 -11.04 -8.46
N CYS A 144 -3.29 -11.75 -8.58
CA CYS A 144 -3.77 -12.28 -9.85
C CYS A 144 -4.34 -11.14 -10.71
N CYS A 145 -3.88 -11.03 -11.95
CA CYS A 145 -4.37 -10.01 -12.88
C CYS A 145 -5.87 -10.18 -13.16
N ASP A 146 -6.32 -11.41 -13.41
CA ASP A 146 -7.70 -11.72 -13.83
C ASP A 146 -8.76 -11.39 -12.77
N LEU A 147 -8.32 -11.22 -11.52
CA LEU A 147 -9.19 -10.96 -10.37
C LEU A 147 -9.16 -9.48 -9.94
N LEU A 148 -8.45 -8.63 -10.68
CA LEU A 148 -8.34 -7.20 -10.42
C LEU A 148 -8.75 -6.39 -11.65
N CYS A 149 -9.31 -5.21 -11.40
CA CYS A 149 -9.58 -4.23 -12.44
C CYS A 149 -8.39 -3.30 -12.59
N GLN A 150 -8.11 -2.85 -13.81
CA GLN A 150 -7.13 -1.81 -14.08
C GLN A 150 -7.84 -0.56 -14.62
N GLN A 151 -7.61 0.59 -13.99
CA GLN A 151 -8.25 1.87 -14.35
C GLN A 151 -7.24 3.00 -14.46
N GLU A 152 -7.38 3.85 -15.48
CA GLU A 152 -6.54 5.04 -15.61
C GLU A 152 -6.81 6.02 -14.46
N GLY A 153 -5.72 6.53 -13.85
CA GLY A 153 -5.81 7.43 -12.71
C GLY A 153 -6.63 8.70 -12.99
N ARG A 154 -6.69 9.19 -14.23
CA ARG A 154 -7.52 10.35 -14.59
C ARG A 154 -9.02 10.12 -14.47
N PHE A 155 -9.46 8.86 -14.45
CA PHE A 155 -10.87 8.48 -14.29
C PHE A 155 -11.17 7.90 -12.90
N ALA A 156 -10.14 7.77 -12.05
CA ALA A 156 -10.31 7.42 -10.65
C ALA A 156 -11.02 8.57 -9.93
N ARG A 157 -12.13 8.27 -9.25
CA ARG A 157 -12.82 9.26 -8.42
C ARG A 157 -12.19 9.24 -7.04
N ALA A 158 -11.87 10.42 -6.49
CA ALA A 158 -11.34 10.53 -5.13
C ALA A 158 -12.32 9.93 -4.08
N GLU A 159 -13.61 9.95 -4.37
CA GLU A 159 -14.69 9.34 -3.58
C GLU A 159 -14.49 7.83 -3.38
N ASP A 160 -13.92 7.14 -4.37
CA ASP A 160 -13.68 5.69 -4.34
C ASP A 160 -12.44 5.31 -3.51
N ASP A 161 -11.57 6.29 -3.21
CA ASP A 161 -10.30 6.10 -2.50
C ASP A 161 -10.34 6.66 -1.06
N ALA A 162 -11.39 7.41 -0.71
CA ALA A 162 -11.49 8.16 0.54
C ALA A 162 -12.83 7.96 1.25
N THR A 163 -13.24 6.71 1.42
CA THR A 163 -14.35 6.38 2.32
C THR A 163 -13.84 6.40 3.77
N LEU A 164 -14.12 7.50 4.47
CA LEU A 164 -14.02 7.48 5.92
C LEU A 164 -14.95 6.39 6.47
N PRO A 165 -14.53 5.64 7.50
CA PRO A 165 -15.38 4.63 8.12
C PRO A 165 -16.76 5.23 8.50
N PRO A 166 -17.86 4.47 8.37
CA PRO A 166 -19.17 4.95 8.74
C PRO A 166 -19.17 5.44 10.21
N GLY A 167 -19.51 6.71 10.41
CA GLY A 167 -19.49 7.36 11.74
C GLY A 167 -18.22 8.16 12.06
N LEU A 168 -17.24 8.19 11.16
CA LEU A 168 -16.03 9.01 11.29
C LEU A 168 -16.12 10.24 10.37
N ASP A 169 -16.36 11.41 10.95
CA ASP A 169 -16.25 12.67 10.21
C ASP A 169 -14.80 13.21 10.22
N ALA A 170 -14.51 14.17 9.34
CA ALA A 170 -13.18 14.76 9.24
C ALA A 170 -12.71 15.40 10.56
N ALA A 171 -13.63 15.95 11.35
CA ALA A 171 -13.34 16.51 12.67
C ALA A 171 -12.93 15.42 13.69
N THR A 172 -13.52 14.23 13.61
CA THR A 172 -13.18 13.09 14.46
C THR A 172 -11.86 12.47 14.02
N LEU A 173 -11.62 12.33 12.72
CA LEU A 173 -10.33 11.92 12.19
C LEU A 173 -9.23 12.89 12.65
N GLN A 174 -9.48 14.19 12.57
CA GLN A 174 -8.54 15.19 13.03
C GLN A 174 -8.30 15.10 14.54
N ARG A 175 -9.34 14.86 15.35
CA ARG A 175 -9.16 14.58 16.79
C ARG A 175 -8.36 13.30 17.06
N MET A 176 -8.51 12.26 16.25
CA MET A 176 -7.73 11.01 16.38
C MET A 176 -6.26 11.21 15.99
N LEU A 177 -6.01 12.02 14.95
CA LEU A 177 -4.67 12.45 14.55
C LEU A 177 -4.06 13.41 15.58
N GLU A 178 -4.86 14.22 16.27
CA GLU A 178 -4.37 15.08 17.35
C GLU A 178 -4.12 14.28 18.64
N SER A 179 -4.86 13.19 18.85
CA SER A 179 -4.74 12.34 20.04
C SER A 179 -3.77 11.16 19.90
N GLY A 180 -3.07 11.03 18.76
CA GLY A 180 -2.14 9.90 18.55
C GLY A 180 -2.75 8.54 18.30
N MET A 181 -4.07 8.49 18.08
CA MET A 181 -4.78 7.24 17.79
C MET A 181 -4.81 6.90 16.29
N ALA A 182 -4.25 7.74 15.42
CA ALA A 182 -4.16 7.53 14.00
C ALA A 182 -2.80 7.99 13.45
N THR A 183 -2.34 7.34 12.38
CA THR A 183 -1.17 7.73 11.59
C THR A 183 -1.61 8.18 10.20
N MET A 184 -0.95 9.20 9.66
CA MET A 184 -1.20 9.71 8.31
C MET A 184 0.04 9.48 7.46
N GLN A 185 -0.14 8.83 6.32
CA GLN A 185 0.92 8.64 5.34
C GLN A 185 0.70 9.56 4.14
N PHE A 186 1.77 10.21 3.67
CA PHE A 186 1.74 11.11 2.52
C PHE A 186 3.09 11.12 1.82
N HIS A 187 3.19 11.72 0.63
CA HIS A 187 4.46 11.85 -0.07
C HIS A 187 4.62 13.25 -0.66
N VAL A 188 5.87 13.68 -0.78
CA VAL A 188 6.25 14.98 -1.34
C VAL A 188 7.33 14.76 -2.40
N THR A 189 7.18 15.46 -3.52
CA THR A 189 8.14 15.41 -4.62
C THR A 189 8.99 16.67 -4.61
N PHE A 190 10.31 16.52 -4.63
CA PHE A 190 11.26 17.62 -4.65
C PHE A 190 12.07 17.61 -5.94
N SER A 191 12.14 18.76 -6.60
CA SER A 191 13.03 18.94 -7.76
C SER A 191 14.37 19.54 -7.35
N GLU A 192 14.42 20.15 -6.17
CA GLU A 192 15.54 20.85 -5.60
C GLU A 192 16.55 19.88 -5.00
N GLN A 193 17.84 20.22 -5.11
CA GLN A 193 18.88 19.48 -4.41
C GLN A 193 18.80 19.71 -2.90
N ARG A 194 18.59 20.97 -2.51
CA ARG A 194 18.40 21.38 -1.12
C ARG A 194 16.93 21.25 -0.75
N LEU A 195 16.60 20.29 0.11
CA LEU A 195 15.21 20.07 0.53
C LEU A 195 14.74 21.10 1.57
N GLY A 196 15.65 21.77 2.27
CA GLY A 196 15.27 22.80 3.24
C GLY A 196 14.86 22.28 4.62
N MET A 197 15.21 21.05 4.97
CA MET A 197 14.93 20.43 6.27
C MET A 197 16.15 19.69 6.81
N VAL A 198 16.19 19.52 8.13
CA VAL A 198 17.16 18.71 8.85
C VAL A 198 16.49 17.40 9.21
N LEU A 199 17.15 16.29 8.91
CA LEU A 199 16.74 14.96 9.35
C LEU A 199 17.61 14.53 10.54
N ALA A 200 17.03 13.77 11.46
CA ALA A 200 17.76 13.17 12.57
C ALA A 200 17.19 11.80 12.92
N ASP A 201 18.00 10.97 13.58
CA ASP A 201 17.50 9.76 14.21
C ASP A 201 16.57 10.15 15.37
N ALA A 202 15.36 9.58 15.38
CA ALA A 202 14.44 9.75 16.48
C ALA A 202 15.01 9.14 17.76
N VAL A 203 14.68 9.75 18.91
CA VAL A 203 15.06 9.21 20.22
C VAL A 203 14.46 7.81 20.36
N LYS A 204 15.32 6.82 20.64
CA LYS A 204 14.94 5.41 20.71
C LYS A 204 14.05 5.15 21.93
N GLU A 205 12.74 5.01 21.75
CA GLU A 205 11.87 4.38 22.74
C GLU A 205 12.10 2.85 22.78
N ASP A 206 12.31 2.26 21.60
CA ASP A 206 12.70 0.86 21.43
C ASP A 206 14.11 0.80 20.79
N PRO A 207 15.10 0.13 21.42
CA PRO A 207 16.45 0.01 20.87
C PRO A 207 16.51 -0.74 19.53
N SER A 208 15.47 -1.49 19.16
CA SER A 208 15.37 -2.23 17.90
C SER A 208 14.80 -1.42 16.73
N GLU A 209 14.20 -0.24 17.00
CA GLU A 209 13.56 0.58 15.98
C GLU A 209 14.40 1.83 15.69
N THR A 210 14.96 1.92 14.47
CA THR A 210 15.63 3.14 14.00
C THR A 210 14.69 3.87 13.05
N LYS A 211 14.39 5.14 13.37
CA LYS A 211 13.51 6.01 12.61
C LYS A 211 14.23 7.31 12.31
N VAL A 212 14.11 7.79 11.07
CA VAL A 212 14.61 9.09 10.68
C VAL A 212 13.44 10.06 10.58
N VAL A 213 13.51 11.16 11.32
CA VAL A 213 12.44 12.16 11.43
C VAL A 213 12.93 13.54 11.00
N VAL A 214 11.99 14.41 10.62
CA VAL A 214 12.25 15.82 10.40
C VAL A 214 12.48 16.50 11.75
N ALA A 215 13.71 16.94 12.00
CA ALA A 215 14.11 17.56 13.26
C ALA A 215 13.92 19.09 13.24
N ALA A 216 14.20 19.72 12.10
CA ALA A 216 14.15 21.18 11.95
C ALA A 216 13.94 21.57 10.48
N PHE A 217 13.57 22.83 10.25
CA PHE A 217 13.65 23.45 8.92
C PHE A 217 14.91 24.31 8.81
N THR A 218 15.44 24.43 7.60
CA THR A 218 16.62 25.28 7.36
C THR A 218 16.25 26.53 6.58
N GLU A 219 16.80 27.66 6.99
CA GLU A 219 16.69 28.94 6.27
C GLU A 219 18.04 29.35 5.68
N LEU A 220 18.01 30.06 4.55
CA LEU A 220 19.20 30.65 3.92
C LEU A 220 18.87 32.10 3.57
N GLU A 221 19.65 33.06 4.06
CA GLU A 221 19.47 34.50 3.81
C GLU A 221 18.03 35.00 4.11
N GLY A 222 17.39 34.42 5.13
CA GLY A 222 16.00 34.75 5.50
C GLY A 222 14.93 34.16 4.57
N GLN A 223 15.31 33.29 3.63
CA GLN A 223 14.39 32.55 2.78
C GLN A 223 14.13 31.13 3.31
N LEU A 224 12.85 30.74 3.29
CA LEU A 224 12.41 29.40 3.68
C LEU A 224 12.86 28.36 2.64
N GLY A 225 13.20 27.15 3.12
CA GLY A 225 13.55 26.04 2.25
C GLY A 225 12.32 25.35 1.62
N PRO A 226 12.50 24.53 0.56
CA PRO A 226 11.38 23.89 -0.16
C PRO A 226 10.43 23.08 0.70
N ALA A 227 10.93 22.36 1.71
CA ALA A 227 10.12 21.55 2.62
C ALA A 227 9.14 22.40 3.44
N GLU A 228 9.58 23.58 3.91
CA GLU A 228 8.73 24.50 4.67
C GLU A 228 7.79 25.28 3.73
N LEU A 229 8.27 25.71 2.56
CA LEU A 229 7.45 26.37 1.54
C LEU A 229 6.30 25.50 1.04
N GLY A 230 6.52 24.19 0.95
CA GLY A 230 5.49 23.23 0.54
C GLY A 230 4.35 23.09 1.56
N GLY A 231 4.58 23.43 2.84
CA GLY A 231 3.57 23.41 3.92
C GLY A 231 3.01 22.05 4.32
N GLN A 232 3.37 20.98 3.61
CA GLN A 232 2.88 19.62 3.86
C GLN A 232 3.65 18.92 4.99
N ILE A 233 4.96 19.17 5.06
CA ILE A 233 5.89 18.57 6.02
C ILE A 233 5.86 19.37 7.32
N LYS A 234 5.98 18.66 8.43
CA LYS A 234 6.10 19.20 9.78
C LYS A 234 7.27 18.54 10.50
N ILE A 235 7.80 19.24 11.51
CA ILE A 235 8.74 18.66 12.45
C ILE A 235 8.09 17.43 13.12
N GLY A 236 8.86 16.36 13.25
CA GLY A 236 8.42 15.07 13.77
C GLY A 236 7.93 14.09 12.69
N ASP A 237 7.72 14.52 11.44
CA ASP A 237 7.33 13.61 10.37
C ASP A 237 8.46 12.59 10.11
N GLN A 238 8.11 11.30 10.08
CA GLN A 238 9.04 10.22 9.84
C GLN A 238 9.21 9.96 8.36
N VAL A 239 10.43 9.87 7.86
CA VAL A 239 10.71 9.41 6.50
C VAL A 239 10.56 7.90 6.45
N THR A 240 9.64 7.39 5.63
CA THR A 240 9.36 5.95 5.47
C THR A 240 9.88 5.38 4.15
N ARG A 241 9.97 6.20 3.10
CA ARG A 241 10.57 5.80 1.81
C ARG A 241 11.26 6.95 1.08
N VAL A 242 12.26 6.60 0.28
CA VAL A 242 12.97 7.48 -0.65
C VAL A 242 12.96 6.84 -2.04
N ASP A 243 12.31 7.46 -3.04
CA ASP A 243 12.13 6.93 -4.40
C ASP A 243 11.62 5.47 -4.42
N GLY A 244 10.66 5.17 -3.55
CA GLY A 244 10.07 3.83 -3.41
C GLY A 244 10.92 2.82 -2.62
N ARG A 245 12.12 3.18 -2.15
CA ARG A 245 12.93 2.33 -1.26
C ARG A 245 12.55 2.57 0.20
N SER A 246 12.26 1.51 0.94
CA SER A 246 11.97 1.57 2.38
C SER A 246 13.19 2.05 3.18
N THR A 247 12.96 2.93 4.15
CA THR A 247 13.98 3.42 5.10
C THR A 247 13.95 2.68 6.44
N ARG A 248 13.16 1.61 6.57
CA ARG A 248 13.03 0.87 7.83
C ARG A 248 14.37 0.27 8.26
N GLY A 249 14.79 0.57 9.49
CA GLY A 249 16.04 0.06 10.06
C GLY A 249 17.29 0.76 9.51
N MET A 250 17.13 1.80 8.67
CA MET A 250 18.21 2.67 8.25
C MET A 250 18.40 3.78 9.29
N ASP A 251 19.66 4.14 9.54
CA ASP A 251 20.00 5.33 10.29
C ASP A 251 19.96 6.58 9.40
N TYR A 252 20.11 7.75 10.04
CA TYR A 252 20.17 9.03 9.38
C TYR A 252 21.17 9.04 8.21
N ALA A 253 22.37 8.47 8.39
CA ALA A 253 23.41 8.49 7.37
C ALA A 253 22.99 7.71 6.11
N ALA A 254 22.44 6.51 6.28
CA ALA A 254 21.97 5.69 5.19
C ALA A 254 20.78 6.33 4.44
N VAL A 255 19.85 6.97 5.16
CA VAL A 255 18.74 7.71 4.53
C VAL A 255 19.25 8.93 3.78
N LEU A 256 20.22 9.66 4.34
CA LEU A 256 20.83 10.81 3.69
C LEU A 256 21.52 10.41 2.38
N ASP A 257 22.23 9.29 2.35
CA ASP A 257 22.87 8.77 1.14
C ASP A 257 21.85 8.46 0.04
N LEU A 258 20.67 7.94 0.39
CA LEU A 258 19.58 7.74 -0.58
C LEU A 258 19.08 9.08 -1.14
N ILE A 259 18.92 10.09 -0.29
CA ILE A 259 18.42 11.41 -0.69
C ILE A 259 19.41 12.16 -1.57
N VAL A 260 20.70 12.11 -1.21
CA VAL A 260 21.79 12.79 -1.93
C VAL A 260 22.10 12.05 -3.24
N GLY A 261 22.07 10.72 -3.24
CA GLY A 261 22.31 9.90 -4.44
C GLY A 261 21.11 9.78 -5.39
N GLY A 262 19.91 10.12 -4.93
CA GLY A 262 18.67 10.03 -5.72
C GLY A 262 18.62 11.01 -6.90
N LYS A 263 18.05 10.57 -8.02
CA LYS A 263 17.83 11.46 -9.18
C LYS A 263 16.71 12.44 -8.84
N ARG A 264 16.80 13.68 -9.35
CA ARG A 264 15.70 14.65 -9.22
C ARG A 264 14.75 14.52 -10.41
N PRO A 265 13.42 14.62 -10.22
CA PRO A 265 12.74 14.85 -8.94
C PRO A 265 12.77 13.62 -8.04
N ILE A 266 12.96 13.83 -6.73
CA ILE A 266 12.99 12.78 -5.72
C ILE A 266 11.65 12.75 -4.97
N VAL A 267 11.11 11.56 -4.72
CA VAL A 267 9.86 11.37 -3.98
C VAL A 267 10.17 10.84 -2.59
N LEU A 268 9.78 11.61 -1.56
CA LEU A 268 9.88 11.21 -0.16
C LEU A 268 8.50 10.85 0.38
N HIS A 269 8.38 9.68 0.99
CA HIS A 269 7.18 9.28 1.72
C HIS A 269 7.39 9.52 3.20
N PHE A 270 6.35 10.04 3.84
CA PHE A 270 6.33 10.39 5.25
C PHE A 270 5.20 9.67 5.98
N GLU A 271 5.43 9.36 7.25
CA GLU A 271 4.41 8.98 8.22
C GLU A 271 4.38 10.02 9.34
N ARG A 272 3.18 10.53 9.63
CA ARG A 272 2.91 11.38 10.78
C ARG A 272 2.09 10.58 11.78
N ARG A 273 2.62 10.40 12.98
CA ARG A 273 1.83 9.90 14.12
C ARG A 273 1.24 11.09 14.86
N GLY A 274 0.01 10.94 15.36
CA GLY A 274 -0.52 11.93 16.26
C GLY A 274 0.23 11.96 17.58
N ILE A 275 0.41 13.15 18.15
CA ILE A 275 1.31 13.49 19.27
C ILE A 275 2.78 13.54 18.78
N ASP A 276 3.48 14.68 18.81
CA ASP A 276 3.57 15.65 19.89
C ASP A 276 3.13 17.09 19.56
N GLY A 277 2.58 17.73 20.60
CA GLY A 277 2.10 19.10 20.57
C GLY A 277 3.12 20.07 20.01
N GLN A 278 2.64 21.07 19.26
CA GLN A 278 3.40 22.17 18.63
C GLN A 278 4.87 22.20 19.04
N ILE A 279 5.71 21.34 18.44
CA ILE A 279 7.15 21.50 18.55
C ILE A 279 7.38 22.79 17.78
N PRO A 280 7.80 23.89 18.44
CA PRO A 280 7.98 25.16 17.75
C PRO A 280 8.94 24.90 16.59
N ALA A 281 8.63 25.46 15.42
CA ALA A 281 9.46 25.32 14.23
C ALA A 281 10.87 25.80 14.57
N GLN A 282 11.76 24.88 14.96
CA GLN A 282 13.14 25.19 15.21
C GLN A 282 13.75 25.39 13.84
N ARG A 283 14.14 26.64 13.57
CA ARG A 283 14.85 27.01 12.36
C ARG A 283 16.33 26.98 12.64
N GLU A 284 17.03 26.22 11.82
CA GLU A 284 18.48 26.19 11.85
C GLU A 284 19.01 26.97 10.64
N LEU A 285 20.00 27.82 10.88
CA LEU A 285 20.73 28.47 9.81
C LEU A 285 21.39 27.38 8.96
N HIS A 286 21.20 27.47 7.65
CA HIS A 286 21.90 26.57 6.75
C HIS A 286 23.40 26.72 6.94
N GLN A 287 24.06 25.64 7.33
CA GLN A 287 25.51 25.56 7.30
C GLN A 287 25.90 25.00 5.93
N ASP A 288 26.68 25.76 5.17
CA ASP A 288 27.32 25.24 3.97
C ASP A 288 28.37 24.22 4.42
N TRP A 289 28.07 22.93 4.24
CA TRP A 289 29.08 21.88 4.38
C TRP A 289 29.93 21.91 3.11
N VAL A 290 30.88 22.85 3.07
CA VAL A 290 31.97 22.83 2.10
C VAL A 290 32.74 21.53 2.35
N ARG A 291 32.63 20.58 1.42
CA ARG A 291 33.50 19.39 1.38
C ARG A 291 34.95 19.80 1.12
#